data_AF-A0AAE4IQN1-F1
#
_entry.id   AF-A0AAE4IQN1-F1
#
_cell.length_a   1.000
_cell.length_b   1.000
_cell.length_c   1.000
_cell.angle_alpha   90.00
_cell.angle_beta   90.00
_cell.angle_gamma   90.00
#
_symmetry.space_group_name_H-M   'P 1'
#
loop_
_entity.id
_entity.type
_entity.pdbx_description
1 polymer ?
#
loop_
_entity_poly.entity_id
_entity_poly.type
_entity_poly.pdbx_seq_one_letter_code
_entity_poly.pdbx_strand_id
1 'polypeptide(L)'
;MKETISRFAPAIILFLAGLAVIIFGGVTGQDMRFMLGGGSIILIAIFVTLNAMGIINAKISAVISILLAILSIILLYFNFISIKEPIDFRKEKSKRYSAVIQRLKDIRQAEVEYKKQYGGYTGEWDTLFNFLMKDSIAVVKKFGTVPDSLSELEAIKRGIISRDTSLVQAKEYVYDEDYMNLRDDKHDLVIDSLMYVPYTDGSKFELKADTLTRESGMKVSVFQVTDTDPFDPEDVLQVGSLSQPTTSGNWSEER
;
A
#
# COMPACT_ATOMS: atom_id res chain seq x y z
N MET A 1 -48.88 40.54 13.76
CA MET A 1 -47.59 40.32 14.44
C MET A 1 -46.99 38.94 14.13
N LYS A 2 -47.71 37.82 14.37
CA LYS A 2 -47.21 36.46 14.04
C LYS A 2 -46.81 36.28 12.57
N GLU A 3 -47.60 36.78 11.64
CA GLU A 3 -47.40 36.65 10.19
C GLU A 3 -46.17 37.43 9.66
N THR A 4 -45.91 38.60 10.24
CA THR A 4 -44.71 39.39 9.93
C THR A 4 -43.45 38.70 10.46
N ILE A 5 -43.51 38.16 11.68
CA ILE A 5 -42.38 37.47 12.32
C ILE A 5 -42.04 36.18 11.56
N SER A 6 -43.03 35.38 11.14
CA SER A 6 -42.78 34.14 10.40
C SER A 6 -42.14 34.37 9.03
N ARG A 7 -42.41 35.52 8.39
CA ARG A 7 -41.86 35.86 7.08
C ARG A 7 -40.34 36.16 7.11
N PHE A 8 -39.84 36.73 8.21
CA PHE A 8 -38.43 37.07 8.37
C PHE A 8 -37.62 36.04 9.17
N ALA A 9 -38.28 35.10 9.84
CA ALA A 9 -37.64 34.09 10.68
C ALA A 9 -36.47 33.34 9.99
N PRO A 10 -36.59 32.88 8.72
CA PRO A 10 -35.48 32.20 8.04
C PRO A 10 -34.24 33.09 7.88
N ALA A 11 -34.44 34.38 7.56
CA ALA A 11 -33.33 35.31 7.39
C ALA A 11 -32.63 35.63 8.72
N ILE A 12 -33.40 35.80 9.81
CA ILE A 12 -32.86 36.06 11.14
C ILE A 12 -32.00 34.87 11.61
N ILE A 13 -32.46 33.64 11.39
CA ILE A 13 -31.70 32.43 11.74
C ILE A 13 -30.38 32.37 10.97
N LEU A 14 -30.42 32.58 9.65
CA LEU A 14 -29.22 32.56 8.81
C LEU A 14 -28.25 33.68 9.20
N PHE A 15 -28.75 34.88 9.49
CA PHE A 15 -27.91 36.00 9.92
C PHE A 15 -27.19 35.69 11.23
N LEU A 16 -27.91 35.18 12.24
CA LEU A 16 -27.33 34.79 13.53
C LEU A 16 -26.33 33.63 13.37
N ALA A 17 -26.64 32.64 12.54
CA ALA A 17 -25.73 31.54 12.25
C ALA A 17 -24.44 32.00 11.59
N GLY A 18 -24.53 32.85 10.56
CA GLY A 18 -23.36 33.42 9.87
C GLY A 18 -22.51 34.28 10.80
N LEU A 19 -23.14 35.11 11.64
CA LEU A 19 -22.44 35.91 12.65
C LEU A 19 -21.72 35.03 13.68
N ALA A 20 -22.37 33.97 14.16
CA ALA A 20 -21.77 33.01 15.08
C ALA A 20 -20.54 32.31 14.46
N VAL A 21 -20.61 31.92 13.19
CA VAL A 21 -19.48 31.33 12.46
C VAL A 21 -18.30 32.29 12.37
N ILE A 22 -18.54 33.58 12.05
CA ILE A 22 -17.47 34.57 11.96
C ILE A 22 -16.84 34.85 13.32
N ILE A 23 -17.65 35.02 14.37
CA ILE A 23 -17.16 35.23 15.73
C ILE A 23 -16.34 34.03 16.19
N PHE A 24 -16.87 32.82 16.00
CA PHE A 24 -16.16 31.59 16.34
C PHE A 24 -14.84 31.46 15.57
N GLY A 25 -14.85 31.72 14.27
CA GLY A 25 -13.65 31.67 13.42
C GLY A 25 -12.59 32.68 13.85
N GLY A 26 -13.00 33.89 14.21
CA GLY A 26 -12.09 34.93 14.71
C GLY A 26 -11.49 34.60 16.07
N VAL A 27 -12.26 33.99 16.98
CA VAL A 27 -11.78 33.57 18.31
C VAL A 27 -10.86 32.35 18.22
N THR A 28 -11.12 31.43 17.30
CA THR A 28 -10.35 30.18 17.15
C THR A 28 -9.19 30.27 16.16
N GLY A 29 -8.98 31.45 15.54
CA GLY A 29 -7.90 31.68 14.59
C GLY A 29 -8.03 30.85 13.30
N GLN A 30 -9.25 30.57 12.84
CA GLN A 30 -9.52 29.76 11.66
C GLN A 30 -9.10 30.47 10.37
N ASP A 31 -8.87 29.68 9.32
CA ASP A 31 -8.47 30.16 8.01
C ASP A 31 -9.51 31.13 7.40
N MET A 32 -9.04 32.03 6.53
CA MET A 32 -9.87 33.02 5.85
C MET A 32 -11.00 32.37 5.06
N ARG A 33 -10.80 31.16 4.52
CA ARG A 33 -11.85 30.39 3.82
C ARG A 33 -13.03 30.07 4.72
N PHE A 34 -12.79 29.77 6.00
CA PHE A 34 -13.83 29.53 6.98
C PHE A 34 -14.64 30.80 7.26
N MET A 35 -13.96 31.94 7.41
CA MET A 35 -14.62 33.23 7.61
C MET A 35 -15.46 33.66 6.39
N LEU A 36 -14.97 33.38 5.17
CA LEU A 36 -15.73 33.60 3.93
C LEU A 36 -17.00 32.74 3.86
N GLY A 37 -16.96 31.51 4.40
CA GLY A 37 -18.15 30.67 4.57
C GLY A 37 -19.22 31.34 5.44
N GLY A 38 -18.82 31.87 6.60
CA GLY A 38 -19.71 32.66 7.47
C GLY A 38 -20.28 33.91 6.79
N GLY A 39 -19.44 34.64 6.06
CA GLY A 39 -19.85 35.82 5.27
C GLY A 39 -20.87 35.47 4.18
N SER A 40 -20.71 34.31 3.52
CA SER A 40 -21.63 33.83 2.50
C SER A 40 -23.03 33.56 3.06
N ILE A 41 -23.13 33.01 4.28
CA ILE A 41 -24.40 32.78 4.98
C ILE A 41 -25.12 34.12 5.27
N ILE A 42 -24.37 35.14 5.68
CA ILE A 42 -24.92 36.48 5.92
C ILE A 42 -25.44 37.11 4.61
N LEU A 43 -24.73 36.95 3.50
CA LEU A 43 -25.21 37.41 2.18
C LEU A 43 -26.54 36.74 1.79
N ILE A 44 -26.69 35.43 2.05
CA ILE A 44 -27.95 34.72 1.84
C ILE A 44 -29.05 35.27 2.75
N ALA A 45 -28.74 35.56 4.02
CA ALA A 45 -29.70 36.15 4.95
C ALA A 45 -30.21 37.53 4.48
N ILE A 46 -29.32 38.37 3.94
CA ILE A 46 -29.66 39.66 3.33
C ILE A 46 -30.56 39.44 2.11
N PHE A 47 -30.20 38.52 1.22
CA PHE A 47 -31.02 38.19 0.05
C PHE A 47 -32.43 37.74 0.43
N VAL A 48 -32.56 36.83 1.41
CA VAL A 48 -33.86 36.35 1.92
C VAL A 48 -34.67 37.49 2.54
N THR A 49 -34.02 38.39 3.28
CA THR A 49 -34.65 39.59 3.86
C THR A 49 -35.20 40.52 2.78
N LEU A 50 -34.41 40.81 1.74
CA LEU A 50 -34.81 41.68 0.63
C LEU A 50 -35.99 41.10 -0.17
N ASN A 51 -35.99 39.78 -0.37
CA ASN A 51 -37.13 39.07 -0.97
C ASN A 51 -38.37 39.13 -0.07
N ALA A 52 -38.21 38.93 1.24
CA ALA A 52 -39.27 39.07 2.24
C ALA A 52 -39.78 40.52 2.39
N MET A 53 -39.04 41.54 1.99
CA MET A 53 -39.54 42.93 1.94
C MET A 53 -40.28 43.25 0.64
N GLY A 54 -40.26 42.36 -0.36
CA GLY A 54 -40.85 42.62 -1.67
C GLY A 54 -40.06 43.63 -2.51
N ILE A 55 -38.81 43.93 -2.12
CA ILE A 55 -37.91 44.82 -2.86
C ILE A 55 -37.44 44.13 -4.15
N ILE A 56 -37.29 42.81 -4.13
CA ILE A 56 -36.90 41.98 -5.28
C ILE A 56 -38.16 41.51 -6.01
N ASN A 57 -38.19 41.61 -7.33
CA ASN A 57 -39.28 41.08 -8.15
C ASN A 57 -39.36 39.55 -8.00
N ALA A 58 -40.57 39.02 -7.76
CA ALA A 58 -40.81 37.59 -7.58
C ALA A 58 -40.28 36.73 -8.74
N LYS A 59 -40.36 37.22 -9.99
CA LYS A 59 -39.80 36.51 -11.17
C LYS A 59 -38.28 36.44 -11.13
N ILE A 60 -37.62 37.52 -10.74
CA ILE A 60 -36.15 37.59 -10.62
C ILE A 60 -35.68 36.69 -9.47
N SER A 61 -36.35 36.75 -8.31
CA SER A 61 -36.05 35.88 -7.18
C SER A 61 -36.19 34.41 -7.55
N ALA A 62 -37.25 34.02 -8.26
CA ALA A 62 -37.45 32.64 -8.70
C ALA A 62 -36.33 32.16 -9.63
N VAL A 63 -35.92 32.97 -10.61
CA VAL A 63 -34.81 32.63 -11.52
C VAL A 63 -33.50 32.46 -10.75
N ILE A 64 -33.18 33.38 -9.82
CA ILE A 64 -31.98 33.29 -8.99
C ILE A 64 -32.01 32.03 -8.12
N SER A 65 -33.15 31.72 -7.49
CA SER A 65 -33.29 30.51 -6.66
C SER A 65 -33.12 29.23 -7.45
N ILE A 66 -33.66 29.16 -8.68
CA ILE A 66 -33.47 28.00 -9.57
C ILE A 66 -32.00 27.87 -9.96
N LEU A 67 -31.34 28.97 -10.33
CA LEU A 67 -29.93 28.96 -10.69
C LEU A 67 -29.03 28.54 -9.52
N LEU A 68 -29.30 29.05 -8.32
CA LEU A 68 -28.60 28.64 -7.09
C LEU A 68 -28.85 27.17 -6.75
N ALA A 69 -30.06 26.66 -6.96
CA ALA A 69 -30.37 25.25 -6.74
C ALA A 69 -29.59 24.35 -7.72
N ILE A 70 -29.54 24.71 -9.01
CA ILE A 70 -28.74 23.99 -10.00
C ILE A 70 -27.25 24.02 -9.62
N LEU A 71 -26.73 25.19 -9.26
CA LEU A 71 -25.34 25.33 -8.80
C LEU A 71 -25.05 24.48 -7.57
N SER A 72 -25.99 24.42 -6.61
CA SER A 72 -25.86 23.59 -5.41
C SER A 72 -25.78 22.10 -5.74
N ILE A 73 -26.56 21.60 -6.72
CA ILE A 73 -26.49 20.21 -7.18
C ILE A 73 -25.13 19.92 -7.82
N ILE A 74 -24.62 20.84 -8.64
CA ILE A 74 -23.29 20.71 -9.27
C ILE A 74 -22.18 20.65 -8.20
N LEU A 75 -22.23 21.54 -7.20
CA LEU A 75 -21.28 21.54 -6.10
C LEU A 75 -21.37 20.25 -5.26
N LEU A 76 -22.58 19.73 -5.02
CA LEU A 76 -22.77 18.46 -4.31
C LEU A 76 -22.11 17.30 -5.06
N TYR A 77 -22.26 17.25 -6.39
CA TYR A 77 -21.61 16.26 -7.24
C TYR A 77 -20.07 16.37 -7.18
N PHE A 78 -19.51 17.57 -7.25
CA PHE A 78 -18.06 17.75 -7.12
C PHE A 78 -17.51 17.36 -5.74
N ASN A 79 -18.23 17.66 -4.65
CA ASN A 79 -17.85 17.20 -3.32
C ASN A 79 -17.87 15.67 -3.22
N PHE A 80 -18.89 15.03 -3.81
CA PHE A 80 -18.98 13.57 -3.85
C PHE A 80 -17.79 12.95 -4.59
N ILE A 81 -17.44 13.47 -5.78
CA ILE A 81 -16.28 12.99 -6.55
C ILE A 81 -14.99 13.21 -5.77
N SER A 82 -14.78 14.40 -5.21
CA SER A 82 -13.56 14.74 -4.49
C SER A 82 -13.27 13.82 -3.30
N ILE A 83 -14.31 13.25 -2.68
CA ILE A 83 -14.16 12.26 -1.61
C ILE A 83 -14.03 10.84 -2.18
N LYS A 84 -14.80 10.51 -3.22
CA LYS A 84 -14.84 9.16 -3.79
C LYS A 84 -13.54 8.78 -4.50
N GLU A 85 -12.98 9.66 -5.33
CA GLU A 85 -11.75 9.40 -6.08
C GLU A 85 -10.59 8.92 -5.20
N PRO A 86 -10.20 9.61 -4.10
CA PRO A 86 -9.11 9.14 -3.26
C PRO A 86 -9.45 7.85 -2.50
N ILE A 87 -10.72 7.55 -2.25
CA ILE A 87 -11.14 6.26 -1.65
C ILE A 87 -10.94 5.13 -2.65
N ASP A 88 -11.42 5.31 -3.89
CA ASP A 88 -11.31 4.31 -4.94
C ASP A 88 -9.83 4.08 -5.32
N PHE A 89 -9.02 5.15 -5.39
CA PHE A 89 -7.58 5.05 -5.59
C PHE A 89 -6.90 4.22 -4.50
N ARG A 90 -7.17 4.50 -3.21
CA ARG A 90 -6.58 3.73 -2.09
C ARG A 90 -7.00 2.26 -2.14
N LYS A 91 -8.26 1.98 -2.48
CA LYS A 91 -8.78 0.61 -2.59
C LYS A 91 -8.07 -0.15 -3.72
N GLU A 92 -7.94 0.47 -4.89
CA GLU A 92 -7.25 -0.12 -6.03
C GLU A 92 -5.75 -0.28 -5.76
N LYS A 93 -5.10 0.73 -5.16
CA LYS A 93 -3.71 0.67 -4.72
C LYS A 93 -3.48 -0.52 -3.79
N SER A 94 -4.30 -0.67 -2.75
CA SER A 94 -4.18 -1.78 -1.79
C SER A 94 -4.31 -3.14 -2.47
N LYS A 95 -5.26 -3.30 -3.41
CA LYS A 95 -5.46 -4.54 -4.17
C LYS A 95 -4.27 -4.87 -5.08
N ARG A 96 -3.72 -3.87 -5.77
CA ARG A 96 -2.55 -4.08 -6.66
C ARG A 96 -1.30 -4.36 -5.83
N TYR A 97 -1.09 -3.58 -4.78
CA TYR A 97 0.10 -3.67 -3.94
C TYR A 97 0.14 -4.98 -3.16
N SER A 98 -0.99 -5.56 -2.74
CA SER A 98 -0.97 -6.88 -2.10
C SER A 98 -0.39 -7.96 -3.02
N ALA A 99 -0.74 -7.93 -4.31
CA ALA A 99 -0.21 -8.88 -5.29
C ALA A 99 1.28 -8.64 -5.59
N VAL A 100 1.68 -7.37 -5.73
CA VAL A 100 3.10 -7.00 -5.93
C VAL A 100 3.94 -7.39 -4.71
N ILE A 101 3.47 -7.08 -3.50
CA ILE A 101 4.14 -7.46 -2.24
C ILE A 101 4.27 -8.98 -2.15
N GLN A 102 3.20 -9.74 -2.41
CA GLN A 102 3.29 -11.20 -2.38
C GLN A 102 4.29 -11.71 -3.41
N ARG A 103 4.31 -11.14 -4.61
CA ARG A 103 5.29 -11.47 -5.63
C ARG A 103 6.73 -11.18 -5.19
N LEU A 104 6.97 -10.03 -4.56
CA LEU A 104 8.28 -9.69 -3.97
C LEU A 104 8.67 -10.64 -2.83
N LYS A 105 7.71 -11.10 -2.00
CA LYS A 105 7.93 -12.15 -0.98
C LYS A 105 8.32 -13.49 -1.64
N ASP A 106 7.70 -13.85 -2.76
CA ASP A 106 8.00 -15.07 -3.52
C ASP A 106 9.41 -15.03 -4.13
N ILE A 107 9.83 -13.86 -4.64
CA ILE A 107 11.18 -13.63 -5.18
C ILE A 107 12.23 -13.64 -4.06
N ARG A 108 11.95 -12.98 -2.93
CA ARG A 108 12.81 -12.98 -1.75
C ARG A 108 13.11 -14.41 -1.28
N GLN A 109 12.08 -15.26 -1.21
CA GLN A 109 12.24 -16.64 -0.79
C GLN A 109 13.21 -17.38 -1.72
N ALA A 110 13.05 -17.23 -3.03
CA ALA A 110 13.96 -17.82 -4.01
C ALA A 110 15.41 -17.31 -3.87
N GLU A 111 15.62 -16.01 -3.70
CA GLU A 111 16.95 -15.42 -3.50
C GLU A 111 17.63 -15.89 -2.21
N VAL A 112 16.87 -16.00 -1.12
CA VAL A 112 17.40 -16.49 0.17
C VAL A 112 17.88 -17.94 0.07
N GLU A 113 17.09 -18.81 -0.56
CA GLU A 113 17.48 -20.21 -0.78
C GLU A 113 18.61 -20.35 -1.80
N TYR A 114 18.59 -19.54 -2.86
CA TYR A 114 19.70 -19.47 -3.82
C TYR A 114 21.01 -19.12 -3.11
N LYS A 115 20.99 -18.11 -2.23
CA LYS A 115 22.16 -17.74 -1.42
C LYS A 115 22.61 -18.85 -0.47
N LYS A 116 21.69 -19.62 0.12
CA LYS A 116 22.06 -20.76 0.97
C LYS A 116 22.80 -21.84 0.17
N GLN A 117 22.41 -22.05 -1.08
CA GLN A 117 23.02 -23.05 -1.95
C GLN A 117 24.35 -22.58 -2.56
N TYR A 118 24.42 -21.32 -3.01
CA TYR A 118 25.52 -20.79 -3.83
C TYR A 118 26.43 -19.78 -3.10
N GLY A 119 26.09 -19.38 -1.87
CA GLY A 119 26.88 -18.46 -1.05
C GLY A 119 26.67 -16.97 -1.34
N GLY A 120 25.88 -16.62 -2.36
CA GLY A 120 25.56 -15.24 -2.74
C GLY A 120 24.22 -15.13 -3.48
N TYR A 121 23.70 -13.92 -3.60
CA TYR A 121 22.47 -13.64 -4.36
C TYR A 121 22.75 -13.53 -5.86
N THR A 122 21.71 -13.60 -6.70
CA THR A 122 21.83 -13.38 -8.15
C THR A 122 21.20 -12.06 -8.58
N GLY A 123 21.84 -11.39 -9.54
CA GLY A 123 21.31 -10.18 -10.18
C GLY A 123 20.57 -10.47 -11.50
N GLU A 124 20.55 -11.73 -11.92
CA GLU A 124 20.03 -12.14 -13.24
C GLU A 124 18.83 -13.07 -13.10
N TRP A 125 17.73 -12.71 -13.76
CA TRP A 125 16.49 -13.48 -13.78
C TRP A 125 16.68 -14.89 -14.35
N ASP A 126 17.47 -15.04 -15.43
CA ASP A 126 17.70 -16.34 -16.05
C ASP A 126 18.41 -17.30 -15.10
N THR A 127 19.35 -16.80 -14.30
CA THR A 127 20.07 -17.59 -13.29
C THR A 127 19.13 -18.03 -12.18
N LEU A 128 18.31 -17.11 -11.64
CA LEU A 128 17.32 -17.45 -10.61
C LEU A 128 16.27 -18.45 -11.12
N PHE A 129 15.79 -18.26 -12.36
CA PHE A 129 14.81 -19.15 -12.97
C PHE A 129 15.38 -20.54 -13.26
N ASN A 130 16.61 -20.62 -13.77
CA ASN A 130 17.30 -21.89 -13.98
C ASN A 130 17.50 -22.65 -12.66
N PHE A 131 17.85 -21.95 -11.58
CA PHE A 131 17.90 -22.55 -10.25
C PHE A 131 16.55 -23.18 -9.88
N LEU A 132 15.46 -22.41 -9.91
CA LEU A 132 14.14 -22.92 -9.52
C LEU A 132 13.68 -24.11 -10.36
N MET A 133 13.86 -24.05 -11.69
CA MET A 133 13.22 -25.00 -12.61
C MET A 133 14.08 -26.21 -12.97
N LYS A 134 15.41 -26.08 -12.98
CA LYS A 134 16.32 -27.13 -13.49
C LYS A 134 17.21 -27.73 -12.41
N ASP A 135 17.41 -27.02 -11.30
CA ASP A 135 18.35 -27.45 -10.29
C ASP A 135 17.69 -28.33 -9.21
N SER A 136 18.54 -29.02 -8.45
CA SER A 136 18.15 -29.87 -7.34
C SER A 136 18.99 -29.60 -6.11
N ILE A 137 18.34 -29.53 -4.95
CA ILE A 137 18.98 -29.25 -3.67
C ILE A 137 19.17 -30.57 -2.93
N ALA A 138 20.37 -30.77 -2.39
CA ALA A 138 20.71 -31.94 -1.58
C ALA A 138 20.20 -31.75 -0.15
N VAL A 139 19.07 -32.41 0.17
CA VAL A 139 18.48 -32.37 1.50
C VAL A 139 19.02 -33.54 2.32
N VAL A 140 19.76 -33.23 3.38
CA VAL A 140 20.30 -34.24 4.30
C VAL A 140 19.32 -34.46 5.45
N LYS A 141 18.66 -35.62 5.47
CA LYS A 141 17.80 -36.05 6.58
C LYS A 141 18.64 -36.83 7.58
N LYS A 142 18.67 -36.37 8.83
CA LYS A 142 19.30 -37.07 9.96
C LYS A 142 18.26 -37.95 10.65
N PHE A 143 18.53 -39.24 10.76
CA PHE A 143 17.72 -40.19 11.50
C PHE A 143 18.46 -40.62 12.77
N GLY A 144 17.77 -40.58 13.92
CA GLY A 144 18.34 -40.91 15.24
C GLY A 144 18.75 -39.68 16.06
N THR A 145 18.88 -39.85 17.37
CA THR A 145 19.30 -38.83 18.34
C THR A 145 20.72 -39.11 18.81
N VAL A 146 21.59 -38.10 18.83
CA VAL A 146 22.93 -38.20 19.42
C VAL A 146 22.78 -38.40 20.93
N PRO A 147 23.26 -39.51 21.53
CA PRO A 147 23.34 -39.62 22.98
C PRO A 147 24.38 -38.64 23.53
N ASP A 148 24.11 -37.99 24.67
CA ASP A 148 24.98 -36.97 25.30
C ASP A 148 26.42 -37.46 25.59
N SER A 149 26.63 -38.77 25.59
CA SER A 149 27.92 -39.42 25.83
C SER A 149 28.79 -39.62 24.58
N LEU A 150 28.31 -39.29 23.38
CA LEU A 150 29.00 -39.56 22.11
C LEU A 150 29.10 -38.30 21.23
N SER A 151 30.20 -38.19 20.49
CA SER A 151 30.29 -37.21 19.40
C SER A 151 29.43 -37.62 18.20
N GLU A 152 28.96 -36.66 17.38
CA GLU A 152 28.19 -36.94 16.16
C GLU A 152 28.90 -37.97 15.25
N LEU A 153 30.23 -37.88 15.13
CA LEU A 153 31.04 -38.78 14.30
C LEU A 153 31.05 -40.22 14.84
N GLU A 154 31.10 -40.39 16.15
CA GLU A 154 31.05 -41.71 16.77
C GLU A 154 29.65 -42.32 16.72
N ALA A 155 28.61 -41.48 16.84
CA ALA A 155 27.22 -41.92 16.70
C ALA A 155 26.89 -42.37 15.26
N ILE A 156 27.45 -41.70 14.24
CA ILE A 156 27.35 -42.15 12.85
C ILE A 156 28.11 -43.47 12.64
N LYS A 157 29.35 -43.57 13.11
CA LYS A 157 30.16 -44.81 12.99
C LYS A 157 29.53 -46.01 13.68
N ARG A 158 28.83 -45.79 14.80
CA ARG A 158 28.11 -46.84 15.56
C ARG A 158 26.73 -47.15 14.98
N GLY A 159 26.30 -46.49 13.90
CA GLY A 159 24.99 -46.69 13.29
C GLY A 159 23.81 -46.20 14.12
N ILE A 160 24.07 -45.39 15.16
CA ILE A 160 23.04 -44.75 16.00
C ILE A 160 22.37 -43.60 15.23
N ILE A 161 23.12 -42.98 14.31
CA ILE A 161 22.65 -41.92 13.43
C ILE A 161 22.92 -42.33 11.99
N SER A 162 21.88 -42.24 11.15
CA SER A 162 22.00 -42.38 9.71
C SER A 162 21.73 -41.04 9.04
N ARG A 163 22.50 -40.72 8.00
CA ARG A 163 22.26 -39.55 7.15
C ARG A 163 21.87 -40.06 5.79
N ASP A 164 20.65 -39.75 5.38
CA ASP A 164 20.21 -39.98 4.02
C ASP A 164 20.19 -38.65 3.28
N THR A 165 20.77 -38.63 2.08
CA THR A 165 20.83 -37.44 1.23
C THR A 165 19.93 -37.69 0.03
N SER A 166 18.81 -36.99 -0.01
CA SER A 166 17.90 -37.02 -1.15
C SER A 166 18.04 -35.73 -1.96
N LEU A 167 18.07 -35.86 -3.29
CA LEU A 167 17.95 -34.73 -4.19
C LEU A 167 16.47 -34.37 -4.35
N VAL A 168 16.12 -33.13 -4.04
CA VAL A 168 14.77 -32.56 -4.20
C VAL A 168 14.84 -31.44 -5.22
N GLN A 169 13.79 -31.24 -6.03
CA GLN A 169 13.77 -30.14 -6.98
C GLN A 169 13.85 -28.80 -6.23
N ALA A 170 14.65 -27.86 -6.72
CA ALA A 170 14.84 -26.58 -6.06
C ALA A 170 13.50 -25.87 -5.81
N LYS A 171 12.60 -25.81 -6.80
CA LYS A 171 11.25 -25.23 -6.61
C LYS A 171 10.48 -25.80 -5.41
N GLU A 172 10.53 -27.12 -5.20
CA GLU A 172 9.74 -27.81 -4.16
C GLU A 172 10.35 -27.57 -2.78
N TYR A 173 11.66 -27.37 -2.73
CA TYR A 173 12.37 -27.02 -1.51
C TYR A 173 12.23 -25.53 -1.18
N VAL A 174 12.27 -24.65 -2.17
CA VAL A 174 12.12 -23.20 -2.00
C VAL A 174 10.72 -22.84 -1.53
N TYR A 175 9.72 -23.45 -2.17
CA TYR A 175 8.30 -23.25 -1.90
C TYR A 175 7.73 -24.50 -1.22
N ASP A 176 8.30 -24.82 -0.06
CA ASP A 176 7.86 -25.94 0.77
C ASP A 176 6.49 -25.67 1.41
N GLU A 177 5.95 -26.67 2.11
CA GLU A 177 4.64 -26.55 2.77
C GLU A 177 4.59 -25.41 3.79
N ASP A 178 5.68 -25.18 4.52
CA ASP A 178 5.77 -24.11 5.51
C ASP A 178 5.65 -22.73 4.84
N TYR A 179 6.36 -22.51 3.74
CA TYR A 179 6.23 -21.29 2.96
C TYR A 179 4.83 -21.12 2.37
N MET A 180 4.28 -22.19 1.79
CA MET A 180 2.95 -22.18 1.18
C MET A 180 1.84 -21.88 2.20
N ASN A 181 2.01 -22.28 3.47
CA ASN A 181 1.08 -21.97 4.56
C ASN A 181 1.16 -20.52 5.07
N LEU A 182 2.32 -19.87 4.94
CA LEU A 182 2.53 -18.47 5.36
C LEU A 182 2.12 -17.45 4.29
N ARG A 183 2.11 -17.90 3.03
CA ARG A 183 1.82 -17.10 1.84
C ARG A 183 0.33 -16.75 1.73
N ASP A 184 0.02 -15.57 1.17
CA ASP A 184 -1.36 -15.20 0.85
C ASP A 184 -1.89 -16.09 -0.29
N ASP A 185 -2.95 -16.84 -0.01
CA ASP A 185 -3.60 -17.78 -0.92
C ASP A 185 -4.41 -17.09 -2.02
N LYS A 186 -4.68 -15.79 -1.89
CA LYS A 186 -5.41 -14.99 -2.91
C LYS A 186 -4.62 -14.73 -4.18
N HIS A 187 -3.32 -14.99 -4.18
CA HIS A 187 -2.42 -14.68 -5.28
C HIS A 187 -1.77 -15.95 -5.76
N ASP A 188 -1.94 -16.39 -7.00
CA ASP A 188 -1.33 -17.65 -7.45
C ASP A 188 0.21 -17.55 -7.52
N LEU A 189 0.89 -18.63 -7.11
CA LEU A 189 2.33 -18.78 -7.31
C LEU A 189 2.58 -19.40 -8.69
N VAL A 190 3.06 -18.59 -9.63
CA VAL A 190 3.41 -19.05 -10.98
C VAL A 190 4.86 -18.65 -11.28
N ILE A 191 5.74 -19.65 -11.27
CA ILE A 191 7.20 -19.48 -11.38
C ILE A 191 7.60 -18.74 -12.66
N ASP A 192 7.00 -19.11 -13.80
CA ASP A 192 7.27 -18.50 -15.10
C ASP A 192 6.92 -17.00 -15.13
N SER A 193 6.02 -16.57 -14.25
CA SER A 193 5.59 -15.18 -14.18
C SER A 193 6.35 -14.37 -13.12
N LEU A 194 7.24 -14.99 -12.33
CA LEU A 194 7.86 -14.36 -11.16
C LEU A 194 8.56 -13.03 -11.49
N MET A 195 9.16 -12.95 -12.67
CA MET A 195 9.87 -11.75 -13.12
C MET A 195 8.98 -10.55 -13.42
N TYR A 196 7.67 -10.76 -13.62
CA TYR A 196 6.73 -9.74 -14.07
C TYR A 196 5.95 -9.12 -12.90
N VAL A 197 5.76 -7.81 -12.98
CA VAL A 197 4.97 -7.03 -12.03
C VAL A 197 3.49 -7.29 -12.27
N PRO A 198 2.71 -7.78 -11.28
CA PRO A 198 1.28 -7.97 -11.42
C PRO A 198 0.54 -6.66 -11.80
N TYR A 199 -0.55 -6.77 -12.57
CA TYR A 199 -1.38 -5.64 -13.01
C TYR A 199 -0.70 -4.62 -13.95
N THR A 200 0.40 -5.01 -14.60
CA THR A 200 1.10 -4.21 -15.62
C THR A 200 1.08 -4.91 -16.97
N ASP A 201 1.42 -4.20 -18.04
CA ASP A 201 1.52 -4.72 -19.41
C ASP A 201 2.85 -5.47 -19.65
N GLY A 202 3.25 -6.33 -18.71
CA GLY A 202 4.47 -7.13 -18.79
C GLY A 202 5.74 -6.43 -18.31
N SER A 203 5.61 -5.39 -17.49
CA SER A 203 6.74 -4.74 -16.81
C SER A 203 7.47 -5.76 -15.93
N LYS A 204 8.80 -5.71 -15.92
CA LYS A 204 9.66 -6.65 -15.18
C LYS A 204 10.24 -5.99 -13.95
N PHE A 205 10.34 -6.73 -12.86
CA PHE A 205 11.07 -6.27 -11.67
C PHE A 205 12.55 -6.07 -11.99
N GLU A 206 13.14 -5.03 -11.42
CA GLU A 206 14.58 -4.80 -11.50
C GLU A 206 15.26 -5.60 -10.37
N LEU A 207 15.97 -6.67 -10.74
CA LEU A 207 16.75 -7.51 -9.82
C LEU A 207 18.22 -7.09 -9.88
N LYS A 208 18.83 -6.82 -8.72
CA LYS A 208 20.24 -6.47 -8.59
C LYS A 208 20.84 -7.23 -7.40
N ALA A 209 22.09 -7.64 -7.54
CA ALA A 209 22.87 -8.23 -6.46
C ALA A 209 24.26 -7.61 -6.41
N ASP A 210 24.81 -7.48 -5.19
CA ASP A 210 26.16 -6.95 -4.96
C ASP A 210 26.76 -7.55 -3.67
N THR A 211 28.02 -7.26 -3.39
CA THR A 211 28.71 -7.66 -2.15
C THR A 211 29.23 -6.45 -1.41
N LEU A 212 28.66 -6.18 -0.23
CA LEU A 212 29.10 -5.12 0.65
C LEU A 212 30.27 -5.57 1.51
N THR A 213 31.26 -4.69 1.67
CA THR A 213 32.31 -4.87 2.68
C THR A 213 31.97 -3.97 3.86
N ARG A 214 31.67 -4.58 5.02
CA ARG A 214 31.43 -3.83 6.26
C ARG A 214 32.73 -3.18 6.75
N GLU A 215 32.62 -2.21 7.64
CA GLU A 215 33.77 -1.59 8.32
C GLU A 215 34.64 -2.63 9.07
N SER A 216 34.05 -3.75 9.47
CA SER A 216 34.74 -4.90 10.07
C SER A 216 35.55 -5.75 9.09
N GLY A 217 35.56 -5.42 7.79
CA GLY A 217 36.22 -6.20 6.73
C GLY A 217 35.45 -7.45 6.28
N MET A 218 34.30 -7.75 6.89
CA MET A 218 33.44 -8.86 6.47
C MET A 218 32.69 -8.53 5.18
N LYS A 219 32.79 -9.43 4.19
CA LYS A 219 32.02 -9.37 2.94
C LYS A 219 30.64 -9.99 3.15
N VAL A 220 29.60 -9.24 2.80
CA VAL A 220 28.20 -9.65 2.92
C VAL A 220 27.51 -9.43 1.60
N SER A 221 27.02 -10.51 0.98
CA SER A 221 26.21 -10.42 -0.23
C SER A 221 24.84 -9.82 0.10
N VAL A 222 24.39 -8.92 -0.77
CA VAL A 222 23.13 -8.20 -0.71
C VAL A 222 22.40 -8.27 -2.05
N PHE A 223 21.09 -8.08 -2.02
CA PHE A 223 20.27 -8.01 -3.22
C PHE A 223 19.21 -6.93 -3.05
N GLN A 224 18.67 -6.48 -4.17
CA GLN A 224 17.56 -5.56 -4.22
C GLN A 224 16.66 -5.96 -5.39
N VAL A 225 15.36 -6.00 -5.14
CA VAL A 225 14.34 -6.13 -6.16
C VAL A 225 13.39 -4.95 -6.07
N THR A 226 13.24 -4.22 -7.16
CA THR A 226 12.44 -2.99 -7.21
C THR A 226 11.34 -3.12 -8.26
N ASP A 227 10.14 -2.64 -7.92
CA ASP A 227 9.04 -2.46 -8.87
C ASP A 227 9.38 -1.33 -9.86
N THR A 228 9.37 -1.66 -11.15
CA THR A 228 9.70 -0.71 -12.23
C THR A 228 8.50 0.09 -12.69
N ASP A 229 7.28 -0.33 -12.37
CA ASP A 229 6.04 0.27 -12.85
C ASP A 229 4.98 0.32 -11.72
N PRO A 230 5.26 1.11 -10.65
CA PRO A 230 4.41 1.18 -9.48
C PRO A 230 3.11 1.94 -9.78
N PHE A 231 1.99 1.46 -9.25
CA PHE A 231 0.69 2.14 -9.39
C PHE A 231 0.67 3.53 -8.73
N ASP A 232 1.40 3.71 -7.63
CA ASP A 232 1.63 5.01 -7.00
C ASP A 232 3.13 5.35 -7.10
N PRO A 233 3.51 6.31 -7.97
CA PRO A 233 4.91 6.70 -8.19
C PRO A 233 5.63 7.18 -6.92
N GLU A 234 4.90 7.67 -5.92
CA GLU A 234 5.46 8.14 -4.66
C GLU A 234 5.76 7.00 -3.67
N ASP A 235 5.27 5.79 -3.94
CA ASP A 235 5.37 4.64 -3.05
C ASP A 235 5.81 3.40 -3.83
N VAL A 236 7.06 3.43 -4.27
CA VAL A 236 7.70 2.34 -5.01
C VAL A 236 7.97 1.17 -4.07
N LEU A 237 7.50 -0.02 -4.41
CA LEU A 237 7.75 -1.23 -3.63
C LEU A 237 9.11 -1.85 -3.96
N GLN A 238 9.84 -2.24 -2.92
CA GLN A 238 11.10 -2.96 -3.06
C GLN A 238 11.33 -3.93 -1.91
N VAL A 239 12.18 -4.94 -2.15
CA VAL A 239 12.68 -5.87 -1.14
C VAL A 239 14.20 -5.96 -1.19
N GLY A 240 14.82 -6.01 -0.01
CA GLY A 240 16.27 -5.95 0.12
C GLY A 240 16.83 -4.54 -0.06
N SER A 241 18.15 -4.44 -0.06
CA SER A 241 18.88 -3.18 -0.28
C SER A 241 20.29 -3.48 -0.74
N LEU A 242 20.81 -2.70 -1.69
CA LEU A 242 22.23 -2.76 -2.06
C LEU A 242 23.14 -2.02 -1.08
N SER A 243 22.61 -1.13 -0.24
CA SER A 243 23.42 -0.34 0.71
C SER A 243 23.45 -0.94 2.11
N GLN A 244 22.49 -1.80 2.43
CA GLN A 244 22.36 -2.42 3.75
C GLN A 244 22.12 -3.93 3.61
N PRO A 245 22.73 -4.75 4.48
CA PRO A 245 22.53 -6.19 4.48
C PRO A 245 21.18 -6.56 5.10
N THR A 246 20.10 -6.23 4.40
CA THR A 246 18.72 -6.54 4.76
C THR A 246 18.04 -7.33 3.64
N THR A 247 17.04 -8.11 4.02
CA THR A 247 16.15 -8.83 3.11
C THR A 247 14.69 -8.40 3.32
N SER A 248 14.45 -7.38 4.16
CA SER A 248 13.12 -6.87 4.44
C SER A 248 12.58 -6.06 3.27
N GLY A 249 11.27 -6.05 3.14
CA GLY A 249 10.51 -5.18 2.28
C GLY A 249 10.40 -3.76 2.82
N ASN A 250 10.05 -2.81 1.96
CA ASN A 250 9.74 -1.44 2.35
C ASN A 250 8.24 -1.16 2.56
N TRP A 251 7.40 -2.19 2.72
CA TRP A 251 5.95 -2.07 2.95
C TRP A 251 5.59 -2.07 4.43
N SER A 252 4.35 -1.65 4.76
CA SER A 252 3.91 -1.35 6.13
C SER A 252 4.02 -2.48 7.16
N GLU A 253 3.94 -3.74 6.74
CA GLU A 253 4.10 -4.90 7.65
C GLU A 253 5.55 -5.10 8.11
N GLU A 254 6.51 -4.60 7.33
CA GLU A 254 7.96 -4.83 7.52
C GLU A 254 8.75 -3.51 7.70
N ARG A 255 8.07 -2.36 7.75
CA ARG A 255 8.66 -1.03 8.04
C ARG A 255 8.93 -0.80 9.52
#